data_AF-L0A202-F1
#
_entry.id   AF-L0A202-F1
#
_cell.length_a   1.000
_cell.length_b   1.000
_cell.length_c   1.000
_cell.angle_alpha   90.00
_cell.angle_beta   90.00
_cell.angle_gamma   90.00
#
_symmetry.space_group_name_H-M   'P 1'
#
loop_
_entity.id
_entity.type
_entity.pdbx_description
1 polymer ?
#
loop_
_entity_poly.entity_id
_entity_poly.type
_entity_poly.pdbx_seq_one_letter_code
_entity_poly.pdbx_strand_id
1 'polypeptide(L)'
;MKQNVSTSLQRPSQKSTWLVLTLITIGGAYTCSPDYWLSIVLLIAAGSLGLVTLLYARERTLPLAVTGALTAASLTLFVVSHAQVLGARHHAELDRQVAERQSLERERLRQSAEAQGLTRLRLEQAAQKEQAARQEQARQAALAQQERARQAEQTQRARAEQAEQARRLQAERAQEAQRQREEAQRREQVSAARVAAATVPTPTTVPNEEAVFRRRCLDAIASQLDVERVSRSPGGMLSPERWGPPQDNLWFWKPNVRRWDTGEVQQFTCRTSNDRGFEVFPGI
;
A
#
# COMPACT_ATOMS: atom_id res chain seq x y z
N MET A 1 84.25 11.71 -115.33
CA MET A 1 82.88 11.46 -115.81
C MET A 1 81.92 11.65 -114.64
N LYS A 2 81.15 12.74 -114.62
CA LYS A 2 80.16 13.06 -113.56
C LYS A 2 78.77 12.87 -114.15
N GLN A 3 78.01 11.90 -113.63
CA GLN A 3 76.60 11.72 -113.98
C GLN A 3 75.75 12.63 -113.10
N ASN A 4 75.12 13.63 -113.72
CA ASN A 4 74.10 14.45 -113.10
C ASN A 4 72.78 13.68 -113.10
N VAL A 5 72.31 13.27 -111.92
CA VAL A 5 70.96 12.73 -111.73
C VAL A 5 70.02 13.91 -111.45
N SER A 6 69.29 14.35 -112.48
CA SER A 6 68.22 15.33 -112.33
C SER A 6 66.97 14.66 -111.75
N THR A 7 66.70 14.86 -110.47
CA THR A 7 65.43 14.53 -109.82
C THR A 7 64.34 15.52 -110.25
N SER A 8 63.44 15.09 -111.13
CA SER A 8 62.22 15.84 -111.46
C SER A 8 61.26 15.81 -110.27
N LEU A 9 61.19 16.90 -109.50
CA LEU A 9 60.15 17.13 -108.50
C LEU A 9 58.80 17.30 -109.22
N GLN A 10 58.03 16.22 -109.22
CA GLN A 10 56.69 16.16 -109.77
C GLN A 10 55.77 17.01 -108.89
N ARG A 11 55.35 18.18 -109.39
CA ARG A 11 54.37 19.04 -108.70
C ARG A 11 53.12 18.21 -108.38
N PRO A 12 52.73 18.05 -107.10
CA PRO A 12 51.49 17.39 -106.79
C PRO A 12 50.34 18.17 -107.42
N SER A 13 49.53 17.46 -108.20
CA SER A 13 48.29 17.97 -108.77
C SER A 13 47.47 18.65 -107.67
N GLN A 14 47.09 19.91 -107.90
CA GLN A 14 46.35 20.76 -106.97
C GLN A 14 45.09 20.08 -106.40
N LYS A 15 44.55 19.06 -107.09
CA LYS A 15 43.40 18.26 -106.66
C LYS A 15 43.69 17.32 -105.48
N SER A 16 44.92 16.81 -105.34
CA SER A 16 45.28 15.91 -104.22
C SER A 16 45.39 16.64 -102.88
N THR A 17 45.78 17.91 -102.88
CA THR A 17 45.93 18.69 -101.65
C THR A 17 44.57 19.00 -101.01
N TRP A 18 43.53 19.25 -101.81
CA TRP A 18 42.16 19.48 -101.31
C TRP A 18 41.54 18.23 -100.67
N LEU A 19 41.84 17.05 -101.20
CA LEU A 19 41.36 15.77 -100.68
C LEU A 19 41.96 15.43 -99.31
N VAL A 20 43.25 15.72 -99.12
CA VAL A 20 43.91 15.53 -97.82
C VAL A 20 43.39 16.55 -96.79
N LEU A 21 43.19 17.81 -97.20
CA LEU A 21 42.70 18.85 -96.29
C LEU A 21 41.26 18.58 -95.81
N THR A 22 40.39 18.07 -96.70
CA THR A 22 39.01 17.67 -96.34
C THR A 22 38.98 16.45 -95.45
N LEU A 23 39.84 15.45 -95.68
CA LEU A 23 39.95 14.30 -94.78
C LEU A 23 40.43 14.69 -93.37
N ILE A 24 41.35 15.64 -93.24
CA ILE A 24 41.84 16.11 -91.94
C ILE A 24 40.76 16.93 -91.21
N THR A 25 40.01 17.79 -91.92
CA THR A 25 38.93 18.58 -91.30
C THR A 25 37.75 17.72 -90.87
N ILE A 26 37.38 16.72 -91.65
CA ILE A 26 36.35 15.74 -91.26
C ILE A 26 36.85 14.89 -90.08
N GLY A 27 38.13 14.49 -90.08
CA GLY A 27 38.75 13.77 -88.96
C GLY A 27 38.83 14.59 -87.66
N GLY A 28 39.03 15.91 -87.75
CA GLY A 28 39.05 16.81 -86.59
C GLY A 28 37.67 17.14 -86.02
N ALA A 29 36.63 17.21 -86.86
CA ALA A 29 35.25 17.39 -86.40
C ALA A 29 34.70 16.16 -85.64
N TYR A 30 35.29 14.99 -85.88
CA TYR A 30 34.91 13.69 -85.35
C TYR A 30 35.13 13.50 -83.85
N THR A 31 36.09 14.22 -83.27
CA THR A 31 36.50 14.05 -81.86
C THR A 31 35.64 14.85 -80.88
N CYS A 32 34.69 15.67 -81.38
CA CYS A 32 33.89 16.57 -80.54
C CYS A 32 32.37 16.25 -80.49
N SER A 33 31.87 15.25 -81.22
CA SER A 33 30.45 14.89 -81.16
C SER A 33 30.16 13.85 -80.06
N PRO A 34 29.19 14.10 -79.15
CA PRO A 34 28.85 13.17 -78.07
C PRO A 34 28.13 11.89 -78.53
N ASP A 35 27.61 11.88 -79.77
CA ASP A 35 26.90 10.73 -80.33
C ASP A 35 27.84 9.75 -81.03
N TYR A 36 28.31 8.77 -80.26
CA TYR A 36 29.16 7.64 -80.66
C TYR A 36 28.69 6.92 -81.95
N TRP A 37 27.38 6.81 -82.14
CA TRP A 37 26.79 6.14 -83.30
C TRP A 37 27.00 6.89 -84.61
N LEU A 38 26.97 8.22 -84.57
CA LEU A 38 27.15 9.04 -85.78
C LEU A 38 28.60 8.92 -86.29
N SER A 39 29.56 8.90 -85.36
CA SER A 39 30.97 8.67 -85.64
C SER A 39 31.22 7.28 -86.22
N ILE A 40 30.59 6.21 -85.74
CA ILE A 40 30.79 4.88 -86.35
C ILE A 40 30.21 4.81 -87.76
N VAL A 41 29.00 5.32 -87.96
CA VAL A 41 28.30 5.28 -89.26
C VAL A 41 29.07 6.06 -90.33
N LEU A 42 29.56 7.25 -90.00
CA LEU A 42 30.37 8.05 -90.92
C LEU A 42 31.71 7.37 -91.24
N LEU A 43 32.24 6.53 -90.35
CA LEU A 43 33.55 5.90 -90.52
C LEU A 43 33.44 4.72 -91.46
N ILE A 44 32.35 3.96 -91.31
CA ILE A 44 31.94 2.94 -92.27
C ILE A 44 31.66 3.60 -93.63
N ALA A 45 30.99 4.76 -93.65
CA ALA A 45 30.76 5.50 -94.89
C ALA A 45 32.08 5.94 -95.56
N ALA A 46 33.02 6.53 -94.82
CA ALA A 46 34.32 6.94 -95.34
C ALA A 46 35.18 5.75 -95.79
N GLY A 47 35.17 4.64 -95.03
CA GLY A 47 35.84 3.39 -95.40
C GLY A 47 35.25 2.78 -96.67
N SER A 48 33.92 2.79 -96.83
CA SER A 48 33.26 2.29 -98.03
C SER A 48 33.53 3.17 -99.27
N LEU A 49 33.55 4.50 -99.13
CA LEU A 49 33.98 5.43 -100.19
C LEU A 49 35.46 5.25 -100.56
N GLY A 50 36.32 5.00 -99.56
CA GLY A 50 37.72 4.63 -99.75
C GLY A 50 37.88 3.31 -100.51
N LEU A 51 37.04 2.32 -100.24
CA LEU A 51 37.04 1.01 -100.92
C LEU A 51 36.58 1.14 -102.38
N VAL A 52 35.53 1.95 -102.63
CA VAL A 52 35.02 2.23 -103.98
C VAL A 52 36.07 2.97 -104.82
N THR A 53 36.80 3.93 -104.22
CA THR A 53 37.89 4.63 -104.90
C THR A 53 39.11 3.72 -105.15
N LEU A 54 39.39 2.77 -104.25
CA LEU A 54 40.36 1.68 -104.45
C LEU A 54 40.03 0.77 -105.64
N LEU A 55 38.75 0.43 -105.81
CA LEU A 55 38.27 -0.40 -106.92
C LEU A 55 38.31 0.34 -108.27
N TYR A 56 38.18 1.67 -108.28
CA TYR A 56 38.21 2.48 -109.49
C TYR A 56 39.64 2.81 -109.99
N ALA A 57 40.65 2.78 -109.12
CA ALA A 57 42.03 3.14 -109.43
C ALA A 57 42.89 1.92 -109.80
N ARG A 58 42.53 1.22 -110.88
CA ARG A 58 43.14 -0.06 -111.28
C ARG A 58 44.58 0.03 -111.82
N GLU A 59 45.13 1.23 -112.05
CA GLU A 59 46.45 1.41 -112.68
C GLU A 59 47.56 2.00 -111.78
N ARG A 60 47.28 2.30 -110.49
CA ARG A 60 48.30 2.81 -109.55
C ARG A 60 48.16 2.17 -108.15
N THR A 61 48.53 0.91 -108.05
CA THR A 61 48.25 0.01 -106.91
C THR A 61 49.04 0.28 -105.63
N LEU A 62 50.26 0.83 -105.71
CA LEU A 62 51.13 1.06 -104.53
C LEU A 62 50.65 2.17 -103.57
N PRO A 63 50.32 3.40 -104.01
CA PRO A 63 49.95 4.47 -103.10
C PRO A 63 48.60 4.22 -102.39
N LEU A 64 47.69 3.46 -103.02
CA LEU A 64 46.37 3.13 -102.47
C LEU A 64 46.42 2.02 -101.41
N ALA A 65 47.33 1.05 -101.55
CA ALA A 65 47.56 0.05 -100.51
C ALA A 65 48.19 0.67 -99.25
N VAL A 66 49.11 1.63 -99.43
CA VAL A 66 49.76 2.34 -98.32
C VAL A 66 48.77 3.24 -97.58
N THR A 67 47.91 3.99 -98.28
CA THR A 67 46.87 4.80 -97.64
C THR A 67 45.81 3.95 -96.95
N GLY A 68 45.40 2.82 -97.55
CA GLY A 68 44.47 1.88 -96.94
C GLY A 68 45.01 1.22 -95.66
N ALA A 69 46.30 0.86 -95.64
CA ALA A 69 46.95 0.33 -94.45
C ALA A 69 47.09 1.38 -93.34
N LEU A 70 47.45 2.63 -93.71
CA LEU A 70 47.57 3.73 -92.76
C LEU A 70 46.21 4.13 -92.15
N THR A 71 45.14 4.14 -92.92
CA THR A 71 43.79 4.41 -92.40
C THR A 71 43.29 3.28 -91.50
N ALA A 72 43.55 2.02 -91.84
CA ALA A 72 43.22 0.89 -90.97
C ALA A 72 44.02 0.92 -89.66
N ALA A 73 45.31 1.27 -89.71
CA ALA A 73 46.14 1.40 -88.52
C ALA A 73 45.70 2.56 -87.62
N SER A 74 45.38 3.74 -88.20
CA SER A 74 44.90 4.89 -87.41
C SER A 74 43.53 4.62 -86.79
N LEU A 75 42.64 3.92 -87.49
CA LEU A 75 41.36 3.46 -86.97
C LEU A 75 41.52 2.55 -85.76
N THR A 76 42.41 1.57 -85.86
CA THR A 76 42.65 0.60 -84.79
C THR A 76 43.21 1.29 -83.54
N LEU A 77 44.17 2.21 -83.71
CA LEU A 77 44.74 2.99 -82.61
C LEU A 77 43.72 3.92 -81.95
N PHE A 78 42.83 4.53 -82.74
CA PHE A 78 41.76 5.40 -82.23
C PHE A 78 40.76 4.62 -81.37
N VAL A 79 40.31 3.45 -81.83
CA VAL A 79 39.39 2.57 -81.09
C VAL A 79 40.01 2.10 -79.77
N VAL A 80 41.28 1.69 -79.79
CA VAL A 80 41.99 1.25 -78.57
C VAL A 80 42.16 2.40 -77.58
N SER A 81 42.53 3.59 -78.04
CA SER A 81 42.65 4.79 -77.18
C SER A 81 41.31 5.17 -76.54
N HIS A 82 40.21 5.14 -77.28
CA HIS A 82 38.89 5.45 -76.74
C HIS A 82 38.39 4.38 -75.75
N ALA A 83 38.64 3.10 -76.03
CA ALA A 83 38.30 2.01 -75.10
C ALA A 83 39.04 2.16 -73.76
N GLN A 84 40.32 2.57 -73.78
CA GLN A 84 41.10 2.82 -72.57
C GLN A 84 40.56 4.02 -71.78
N VAL A 85 40.20 5.13 -72.45
CA VAL A 85 39.64 6.32 -71.79
C VAL A 85 38.26 6.02 -71.18
N LEU A 86 37.41 5.26 -71.88
CA LEU A 86 36.09 4.86 -71.36
C LEU A 86 36.21 3.89 -70.19
N GLY A 87 37.12 2.91 -70.26
CA GLY A 87 37.43 2.03 -69.14
C GLY A 87 37.91 2.79 -67.91
N ALA A 88 38.86 3.72 -68.08
CA ALA A 88 39.38 4.54 -66.99
C ALA A 88 38.30 5.42 -66.33
N ARG A 89 37.39 6.03 -67.12
CA ARG A 89 36.26 6.80 -66.60
C ARG A 89 35.26 5.92 -65.84
N HIS A 90 34.98 4.72 -66.34
CA HIS A 90 34.08 3.78 -65.66
C HIS A 90 34.65 3.32 -64.31
N HIS A 91 35.95 3.03 -64.24
CA HIS A 91 36.62 2.69 -62.98
C HIS A 91 36.61 3.86 -61.99
N ALA A 92 36.90 5.08 -62.45
CA ALA A 92 36.86 6.27 -61.59
C ALA A 92 35.45 6.54 -61.00
N GLU A 93 34.39 6.27 -61.77
CA GLU A 93 33.01 6.40 -61.31
C GLU A 93 32.61 5.30 -60.33
N LEU A 94 33.05 4.05 -60.57
CA LEU A 94 32.86 2.95 -59.63
C LEU A 94 33.59 3.22 -58.31
N ASP A 95 34.81 3.73 -58.35
CA ASP A 95 35.58 4.07 -57.14
C ASP A 95 34.91 5.19 -56.34
N ARG A 96 34.32 6.20 -57.01
CA ARG A 96 33.50 7.24 -56.36
C ARG A 96 32.27 6.65 -55.67
N GLN A 97 31.52 5.78 -56.35
CA GLN A 97 30.34 5.15 -55.77
C GLN A 97 30.69 4.24 -54.58
N VAL A 98 31.82 3.54 -54.65
CA VAL A 98 32.33 2.73 -53.53
C VAL A 98 32.72 3.64 -52.35
N ALA A 99 33.42 4.75 -52.61
CA ALA A 99 33.78 5.71 -51.58
C ALA A 99 32.56 6.37 -50.90
N GLU A 100 31.53 6.72 -51.68
CA GLU A 100 30.26 7.26 -51.16
C GLU A 100 29.48 6.23 -50.34
N ARG A 101 29.45 4.96 -50.77
CA ARG A 101 28.82 3.90 -49.96
C ARG A 101 29.55 3.68 -48.64
N GLN A 102 30.89 3.67 -48.68
CA GLN A 102 31.70 3.53 -47.47
C GLN A 102 31.55 4.72 -46.52
N SER A 103 31.41 5.95 -47.03
CA SER A 103 31.18 7.13 -46.18
C SER A 103 29.79 7.06 -45.51
N LEU A 104 28.75 6.73 -46.26
CA LEU A 104 27.39 6.55 -45.72
C LEU A 104 27.31 5.42 -44.69
N GLU A 105 28.02 4.32 -44.91
CA GLU A 105 28.08 3.21 -43.95
C GLU A 105 28.79 3.64 -42.66
N ARG A 106 29.91 4.39 -42.76
CA ARG A 106 30.59 4.96 -41.58
C ARG A 106 29.71 5.94 -40.82
N GLU A 107 28.96 6.79 -41.51
CA GLU A 107 28.01 7.71 -40.87
C GLU A 107 26.87 6.97 -40.16
N ARG A 108 26.29 5.94 -40.80
CA ARG A 108 25.27 5.09 -40.17
C ARG A 108 25.81 4.38 -38.93
N LEU A 109 27.03 3.85 -38.99
CA LEU A 109 27.67 3.23 -37.83
C LEU A 109 27.89 4.24 -36.70
N ARG A 110 28.38 5.45 -37.02
CA ARG A 110 28.54 6.53 -36.02
C ARG A 110 27.21 6.91 -35.37
N GLN A 111 26.17 7.16 -36.16
CA GLN A 111 24.83 7.48 -35.65
C GLN A 111 24.26 6.34 -34.80
N SER A 112 24.48 5.08 -35.20
CA SER A 112 24.03 3.93 -34.42
C SER A 112 24.76 3.81 -33.08
N ALA A 113 26.07 4.08 -33.05
CA ALA A 113 26.87 4.06 -31.84
C ALA A 113 26.47 5.19 -30.88
N GLU A 114 26.21 6.40 -31.41
CA GLU A 114 25.66 7.52 -30.64
C GLU A 114 24.27 7.21 -30.08
N ALA A 115 23.37 6.64 -30.87
CA ALA A 115 22.04 6.24 -30.43
C ALA A 115 22.08 5.15 -29.36
N GLN A 116 22.97 4.17 -29.49
CA GLN A 116 23.20 3.14 -28.47
C GLN A 116 23.78 3.75 -27.18
N GLY A 117 24.75 4.65 -27.30
CA GLY A 117 25.31 5.39 -26.16
C GLY A 117 24.26 6.19 -25.41
N LEU A 118 23.40 6.93 -26.12
CA LEU A 118 22.29 7.67 -25.53
C LEU A 118 21.26 6.75 -24.85
N THR A 119 20.93 5.62 -25.48
CA THR A 119 20.03 4.62 -24.89
C THR A 119 20.61 4.06 -23.59
N ARG A 120 21.91 3.72 -23.58
CA ARG A 120 22.59 3.23 -22.39
C ARG A 120 22.60 4.26 -21.27
N LEU A 121 22.91 5.52 -21.57
CA LEU A 121 22.85 6.61 -20.58
C LEU A 121 21.44 6.78 -20.00
N ARG A 122 20.39 6.69 -20.83
CA ARG A 122 18.99 6.76 -20.35
C ARG A 122 18.65 5.57 -19.45
N LEU A 123 19.10 4.37 -19.78
CA LEU A 123 18.90 3.17 -18.94
C LEU A 123 19.65 3.29 -17.62
N GLU A 124 20.89 3.77 -17.63
CA GLU A 124 21.68 4.02 -16.42
C GLU A 124 21.03 5.09 -15.53
N GLN A 125 20.53 6.19 -16.12
CA GLN A 125 19.78 7.21 -15.39
C GLN A 125 18.46 6.68 -14.83
N ALA A 126 17.73 5.86 -15.58
CA ALA A 126 16.50 5.22 -15.11
C ALA A 126 16.78 4.27 -13.94
N ALA A 127 17.83 3.45 -14.03
CA ALA A 127 18.26 2.56 -12.97
C ALA A 127 18.68 3.33 -11.71
N GLN A 128 19.42 4.44 -11.85
CA GLN A 128 19.78 5.30 -10.72
C GLN A 128 18.56 5.94 -10.06
N LYS A 129 17.59 6.43 -10.84
CA LYS A 129 16.33 6.96 -10.32
C LYS A 129 15.52 5.90 -9.58
N GLU A 130 15.47 4.68 -10.12
CA GLU A 130 14.78 3.57 -9.47
C GLU A 130 15.47 3.17 -8.17
N GLN A 131 16.80 3.09 -8.15
CA GLN A 131 17.55 2.84 -6.92
C GLN A 131 17.34 3.94 -5.87
N ALA A 132 17.35 5.21 -6.28
CA ALA A 132 17.05 6.33 -5.38
C ALA A 132 15.63 6.23 -4.80
N ALA A 133 14.63 5.94 -5.64
CA ALA A 133 13.26 5.75 -5.19
C ALA A 133 13.12 4.57 -4.21
N ARG A 134 13.80 3.45 -4.46
CA ARG A 134 13.82 2.30 -3.54
C ARG A 134 14.49 2.65 -2.21
N GLN A 135 15.58 3.42 -2.23
CA GLN A 135 16.24 3.88 -1.00
C GLN A 135 15.34 4.84 -0.20
N GLU A 136 14.63 5.74 -0.89
CA GLU A 136 13.71 6.67 -0.23
C GLU A 136 12.51 5.94 0.39
N GLN A 137 11.93 4.98 -0.33
CA GLN A 137 10.90 4.09 0.21
C GLN A 137 11.41 3.30 1.43
N ALA A 138 12.63 2.77 1.38
CA ALA A 138 13.22 2.05 2.50
C ALA A 138 13.42 2.97 3.72
N ARG A 139 13.85 4.23 3.52
CA ARG A 139 13.97 5.22 4.60
C ARG A 139 12.61 5.56 5.20
N GLN A 140 11.59 5.80 4.38
CA GLN A 140 10.23 6.06 4.86
C GLN A 140 9.66 4.87 5.63
N ALA A 141 9.87 3.65 5.13
CA ALA A 141 9.46 2.43 5.82
C ALA A 141 10.18 2.25 7.16
N ALA A 142 11.48 2.54 7.23
CA ALA A 142 12.25 2.47 8.47
C ALA A 142 11.76 3.50 9.51
N LEU A 143 11.47 4.74 9.08
CA LEU A 143 10.90 5.77 9.96
C LEU A 143 9.51 5.36 10.48
N ALA A 144 8.64 4.86 9.60
CA ALA A 144 7.31 4.37 9.98
C ALA A 144 7.39 3.18 10.96
N GLN A 145 8.35 2.27 10.78
CA GLN A 145 8.59 1.18 11.73
C GLN A 145 9.08 1.71 13.09
N GLN A 146 9.98 2.69 13.08
CA GLN A 146 10.47 3.32 14.31
C GLN A 146 9.34 4.03 15.07
N GLU A 147 8.45 4.74 14.37
CA GLU A 147 7.29 5.39 14.97
C GLU A 147 6.31 4.37 15.57
N ARG A 148 6.03 3.26 14.85
CA ARG A 148 5.20 2.17 15.38
C ARG A 148 5.83 1.53 16.62
N ALA A 149 7.14 1.33 16.63
CA ALA A 149 7.85 0.80 17.80
C ALA A 149 7.74 1.74 19.00
N ARG A 150 7.92 3.06 18.80
CA ARG A 150 7.75 4.07 19.86
C ARG A 150 6.32 4.12 20.38
N GLN A 151 5.32 4.06 19.50
CA GLN A 151 3.91 4.02 19.91
C GLN A 151 3.58 2.75 20.69
N ALA A 152 4.12 1.60 20.28
CA ALA A 152 3.96 0.34 21.00
C ALA A 152 4.60 0.41 22.40
N GLU A 153 5.80 0.98 22.51
CA GLU A 153 6.49 1.18 23.79
C GLU A 153 5.72 2.13 24.71
N GLN A 154 5.24 3.27 24.20
CA GLN A 154 4.39 4.20 24.97
C GLN A 154 3.10 3.53 25.44
N THR A 155 2.45 2.75 24.56
CA THR A 155 1.23 2.01 24.91
C THR A 155 1.51 0.95 25.99
N GLN A 156 2.65 0.26 25.92
CA GLN A 156 3.05 -0.69 26.94
C GLN A 156 3.32 -0.01 28.28
N ARG A 157 4.01 1.14 28.28
CA ARG A 157 4.22 1.94 29.50
C ARG A 157 2.91 2.40 30.11
N ALA A 158 2.00 2.95 29.31
CA ALA A 158 0.69 3.36 29.77
C ALA A 158 -0.12 2.20 30.39
N ARG A 159 -0.07 1.01 29.77
CA ARG A 159 -0.71 -0.21 30.33
C ARG A 159 -0.05 -0.66 31.63
N ALA A 160 1.27 -0.57 31.73
CA ALA A 160 2.01 -0.91 32.95
C ALA A 160 1.65 0.05 34.10
N GLU A 161 1.60 1.35 33.85
CA GLU A 161 1.17 2.36 34.81
C GLU A 161 -0.28 2.13 35.27
N GLN A 162 -1.19 1.84 34.33
CA GLN A 162 -2.58 1.49 34.65
C GLN A 162 -2.67 0.22 35.51
N ALA A 163 -1.88 -0.81 35.19
CA ALA A 163 -1.84 -2.03 35.97
C ALA A 163 -1.27 -1.79 37.38
N GLU A 164 -0.28 -0.92 37.52
CA GLU A 164 0.28 -0.55 38.82
C GLU A 164 -0.72 0.26 39.66
N GLN A 165 -1.42 1.23 39.06
CA GLN A 165 -2.49 1.97 39.71
C GLN A 165 -3.63 1.04 40.17
N ALA A 166 -4.04 0.10 39.32
CA ALA A 166 -5.05 -0.89 39.69
C ALA A 166 -4.60 -1.76 40.87
N ARG A 167 -3.32 -2.17 40.92
CA ARG A 167 -2.76 -2.91 42.06
C ARG A 167 -2.75 -2.08 43.34
N ARG A 168 -2.38 -0.80 43.27
CA ARG A 168 -2.41 0.12 44.43
C ARG A 168 -3.84 0.27 44.96
N LEU A 169 -4.81 0.52 44.08
CA LEU A 169 -6.22 0.65 44.45
C LEU A 169 -6.78 -0.65 45.05
N GLN A 170 -6.38 -1.81 44.52
CA GLN A 170 -6.78 -3.11 45.06
C GLN A 170 -6.15 -3.37 46.43
N ALA A 171 -4.89 -2.96 46.65
CA ALA A 171 -4.22 -3.04 47.94
C ALA A 171 -4.87 -2.11 48.98
N GLU A 172 -5.22 -0.88 48.59
CA GLU A 172 -5.95 0.07 49.45
C GLU A 172 -7.31 -0.49 49.87
N ARG A 173 -8.09 -1.03 48.92
CA ARG A 173 -9.37 -1.69 49.24
C ARG A 173 -9.21 -2.90 50.16
N ALA A 174 -8.15 -3.69 49.99
CA ALA A 174 -7.86 -4.81 50.87
C ALA A 174 -7.52 -4.34 52.29
N GLN A 175 -6.74 -3.26 52.43
CA GLN A 175 -6.42 -2.66 53.73
C GLN A 175 -7.66 -2.08 54.41
N GLU A 176 -8.53 -1.37 53.68
CA GLU A 176 -9.80 -0.87 54.21
C GLU A 176 -10.71 -2.00 54.67
N ALA A 177 -10.84 -3.07 53.88
CA ALA A 177 -11.61 -4.24 54.27
C ALA A 177 -11.04 -4.90 55.54
N GLN A 178 -9.72 -4.90 55.71
CA GLN A 178 -9.09 -5.41 56.92
C GLN A 178 -9.34 -4.52 58.14
N ARG A 179 -9.26 -3.18 57.99
CA ARG A 179 -9.64 -2.23 59.06
C ARG A 179 -11.09 -2.39 59.48
N GLN A 180 -12.01 -2.55 58.52
CA GLN A 180 -13.42 -2.79 58.83
C GLN A 180 -13.64 -4.10 59.60
N ARG A 181 -12.90 -5.17 59.27
CA ARG A 181 -12.95 -6.44 60.03
C ARG A 181 -12.39 -6.28 61.44
N GLU A 182 -11.29 -5.56 61.61
CA GLU A 182 -10.73 -5.27 62.94
C GLU A 182 -11.68 -4.42 63.79
N GLU A 183 -12.33 -3.40 63.20
CA GLU A 183 -13.36 -2.61 63.88
C GLU A 183 -14.60 -3.44 64.23
N ALA A 184 -15.04 -4.32 63.33
CA ALA A 184 -16.15 -5.24 63.60
C ALA A 184 -15.82 -6.20 64.75
N GLN A 185 -14.62 -6.80 64.76
CA GLN A 185 -14.15 -7.64 65.86
C GLN A 185 -14.03 -6.87 67.17
N ARG A 186 -13.56 -5.60 67.16
CA ARG A 186 -13.56 -4.76 68.36
C ARG A 186 -14.97 -4.49 68.87
N ARG A 187 -15.94 -4.23 67.98
CA ARG A 187 -17.35 -4.04 68.37
C ARG A 187 -17.94 -5.32 68.94
N GLU A 188 -17.64 -6.48 68.36
CA GLU A 188 -18.03 -7.79 68.88
C GLU A 188 -17.40 -8.08 70.25
N GLN A 189 -16.13 -7.75 70.47
CA GLN A 189 -15.49 -7.90 71.78
C GLN A 189 -16.11 -6.97 72.83
N VAL A 190 -16.43 -5.72 72.46
CA VAL A 190 -17.11 -4.77 73.37
C VAL A 190 -18.54 -5.21 73.67
N SER A 191 -19.27 -5.74 72.68
CA SER A 191 -20.63 -6.26 72.91
C SER A 191 -20.60 -7.55 73.73
N ALA A 192 -19.68 -8.48 73.45
CA ALA A 192 -19.45 -9.68 74.25
C ALA A 192 -19.03 -9.34 75.69
N ALA A 193 -18.18 -8.34 75.89
CA ALA A 193 -17.81 -7.85 77.22
C ALA A 193 -18.99 -7.20 77.96
N ARG A 194 -19.87 -6.44 77.25
CA ARG A 194 -21.12 -5.92 77.84
C ARG A 194 -22.10 -7.04 78.21
N VAL A 195 -22.22 -8.08 77.38
CA VAL A 195 -23.06 -9.25 77.68
C VAL A 195 -22.47 -10.05 78.85
N ALA A 196 -21.15 -10.21 78.91
CA ALA A 196 -20.43 -10.82 80.04
C ALA A 196 -20.62 -10.03 81.35
N ALA A 197 -20.58 -8.69 81.29
CA ALA A 197 -20.87 -7.84 82.44
C ALA A 197 -22.36 -7.84 82.84
N ALA A 198 -23.27 -8.10 81.90
CA ALA A 198 -24.70 -8.32 82.17
C ALA A 198 -25.02 -9.76 82.63
N THR A 199 -24.06 -10.70 82.55
CA THR A 199 -24.15 -12.08 83.06
C THR A 199 -23.42 -12.25 84.39
N VAL A 200 -23.50 -11.23 85.25
CA VAL A 200 -23.38 -11.43 86.71
C VAL A 200 -24.69 -12.06 87.19
N PRO A 201 -24.66 -13.20 87.90
CA PRO A 201 -25.87 -13.86 88.37
C PRO A 201 -26.54 -12.99 89.44
N THR A 202 -27.61 -12.29 89.07
CA THR A 202 -28.58 -11.81 90.04
C THR A 202 -29.29 -13.03 90.64
N PRO A 203 -29.22 -13.25 91.97
CA PRO A 203 -29.96 -14.32 92.61
C PRO A 203 -31.45 -14.08 92.36
N THR A 204 -32.09 -15.11 91.84
CA THR A 204 -33.54 -15.35 91.77
C THR A 204 -34.33 -14.51 92.77
N THR A 205 -34.81 -13.35 92.31
CA THR A 205 -35.96 -12.70 92.89
C THR A 205 -37.17 -13.57 92.57
N VAL A 206 -37.72 -14.17 93.64
CA VAL A 206 -39.13 -14.45 93.92
C VAL A 206 -40.05 -14.47 92.68
N PRO A 207 -40.79 -15.56 92.40
CA PRO A 207 -41.77 -15.56 91.32
C PRO A 207 -42.72 -14.37 91.50
N ASN A 208 -42.70 -13.45 90.54
CA ASN A 208 -43.51 -12.25 90.57
C ASN A 208 -44.99 -12.68 90.56
N GLU A 209 -45.62 -12.75 91.73
CA GLU A 209 -47.00 -13.22 91.91
C GLU A 209 -47.98 -12.46 91.02
N GLU A 210 -47.68 -11.20 90.71
CA GLU A 210 -48.39 -10.36 89.75
C GLU A 210 -48.35 -10.93 88.32
N ALA A 211 -47.20 -11.44 87.88
CA ALA A 211 -47.05 -12.05 86.55
C ALA A 211 -47.81 -13.38 86.46
N VAL A 212 -47.80 -14.17 87.54
CA VAL A 212 -48.58 -15.41 87.65
C VAL A 212 -50.09 -15.10 87.65
N PHE A 213 -50.52 -14.10 88.42
CA PHE A 213 -51.91 -13.65 88.47
C PHE A 213 -52.41 -13.16 87.10
N ARG A 214 -51.62 -12.32 86.43
CA ARG A 214 -51.93 -11.82 85.09
C ARG A 214 -52.05 -12.93 84.04
N ARG A 215 -51.24 -13.98 84.16
CA ARG A 215 -51.30 -15.12 83.26
C ARG A 215 -52.59 -15.91 83.48
N ARG A 216 -52.90 -16.28 84.73
CA ARG A 216 -54.15 -16.99 85.08
C ARG A 216 -55.41 -16.23 84.63
N CYS A 217 -55.41 -14.91 84.75
CA CYS A 217 -56.50 -14.08 84.26
C CYS A 217 -56.71 -14.16 82.75
N LEU A 218 -55.64 -14.05 81.96
CA LEU A 218 -55.78 -14.19 80.52
C LEU A 218 -56.23 -15.59 80.11
N ASP A 219 -55.70 -16.62 80.75
CA ASP A 219 -56.06 -18.01 80.45
C ASP A 219 -57.55 -18.26 80.74
N ALA A 220 -58.08 -17.72 81.85
CA ALA A 220 -59.49 -17.81 82.19
C ALA A 220 -60.40 -17.02 81.22
N ILE A 221 -59.99 -15.82 80.78
CA ILE A 221 -60.73 -15.04 79.77
C ILE A 221 -60.73 -15.79 78.43
N ALA A 222 -59.59 -16.33 78.02
CA ALA A 222 -59.47 -17.12 76.79
C ALA A 222 -60.41 -18.34 76.82
N SER A 223 -60.50 -19.01 77.97
CA SER A 223 -61.44 -20.12 78.18
C SER A 223 -62.91 -19.68 78.16
N GLN A 224 -63.28 -18.53 78.73
CA GLN A 224 -64.66 -18.02 78.69
C GLN A 224 -65.11 -17.63 77.27
N LEU A 225 -64.16 -17.20 76.44
CA LEU A 225 -64.42 -16.79 75.06
C LEU A 225 -64.24 -17.92 74.03
N ASP A 226 -63.85 -19.12 74.46
CA ASP A 226 -63.53 -20.29 73.62
C ASP A 226 -62.51 -19.98 72.51
N VAL A 227 -61.43 -19.25 72.86
CA VAL A 227 -60.37 -18.85 71.92
C VAL A 227 -59.00 -19.35 72.39
N GLU A 228 -58.19 -19.87 71.46
CA GLU A 228 -56.86 -20.39 71.78
C GLU A 228 -55.87 -19.30 72.24
N ARG A 229 -56.05 -18.06 71.76
CA ARG A 229 -55.16 -16.94 72.07
C ARG A 229 -55.88 -15.60 72.12
N VAL A 230 -55.70 -14.91 73.23
CA VAL A 230 -56.10 -13.51 73.40
C VAL A 230 -54.88 -12.62 73.18
N SER A 231 -54.99 -11.65 72.27
CA SER A 231 -53.95 -10.63 72.10
C SER A 231 -54.15 -9.50 73.11
N ARG A 232 -53.10 -9.15 73.86
CA ARG A 232 -53.12 -7.96 74.75
C ARG A 232 -53.08 -6.71 73.88
N SER A 233 -54.13 -5.90 73.93
CA SER A 233 -54.00 -4.48 73.60
C SER A 233 -53.43 -3.76 74.84
N PRO A 234 -52.54 -2.75 74.72
CA PRO A 234 -51.97 -2.05 75.86
C PRO A 234 -53.03 -1.22 76.59
N GLY A 235 -53.86 -1.89 77.40
CA GLY A 235 -54.74 -1.29 78.39
C GLY A 235 -53.95 -0.98 79.66
N GLY A 236 -54.09 0.24 80.17
CA GLY A 236 -53.39 0.73 81.35
C GLY A 236 -53.61 -0.16 82.57
N MET A 237 -52.54 -0.40 83.32
CA MET A 237 -52.60 -1.03 84.62
C MET A 237 -53.32 -0.05 85.57
N LEU A 238 -54.57 -0.34 85.96
CA LEU A 238 -55.19 0.40 87.05
C LEU A 238 -54.38 0.11 88.31
N SER A 239 -53.75 1.17 88.85
CA SER A 239 -53.02 1.13 90.10
C SER A 239 -53.94 0.55 91.19
N PRO A 240 -53.48 -0.36 92.05
CA PRO A 240 -54.32 -0.95 93.09
C PRO A 240 -54.74 0.15 94.08
N GLU A 241 -56.00 0.58 93.97
CA GLU A 241 -56.63 1.35 95.03
C GLU A 241 -56.90 0.36 96.17
N ARG A 242 -56.14 0.48 97.27
CA ARG A 242 -56.30 -0.35 98.47
C ARG A 242 -57.68 -0.07 99.07
N TRP A 243 -58.64 -0.96 98.81
CA TRP A 243 -59.91 -1.02 99.51
C TRP A 243 -59.93 -2.30 100.36
N GLY A 244 -59.56 -2.21 101.63
CA GLY A 244 -59.75 -3.28 102.61
C GLY A 244 -58.58 -3.50 103.61
N PRO A 245 -58.86 -4.11 104.78
CA PRO A 245 -57.88 -4.31 105.87
C PRO A 245 -56.71 -5.26 105.49
N PRO A 246 -55.58 -5.22 106.23
CA PRO A 246 -54.25 -5.59 105.73
C PRO A 246 -53.92 -7.09 105.68
N GLN A 247 -54.91 -7.99 105.60
CA GLN A 247 -54.67 -9.44 105.60
C GLN A 247 -55.19 -10.21 104.39
N ASP A 248 -55.83 -9.54 103.42
CA ASP A 248 -56.28 -10.18 102.19
C ASP A 248 -55.47 -9.72 100.97
N ASN A 249 -54.76 -10.66 100.33
CA ASN A 249 -54.05 -10.43 99.05
C ASN A 249 -55.07 -10.37 97.90
N LEU A 250 -55.82 -9.28 97.84
CA LEU A 250 -56.78 -9.01 96.76
C LEU A 250 -56.03 -8.38 95.58
N TRP A 251 -55.78 -9.17 94.53
CA TRP A 251 -55.28 -8.64 93.26
C TRP A 251 -56.46 -8.30 92.35
N PHE A 252 -56.45 -7.09 91.79
CA PHE A 252 -57.42 -6.63 90.81
C PHE A 252 -56.70 -6.26 89.52
N TRP A 253 -57.19 -6.76 88.38
CA TRP A 253 -56.68 -6.36 87.06
C TRP A 253 -57.82 -6.28 86.06
N LYS A 254 -57.89 -5.16 85.33
CA LYS A 254 -58.92 -4.94 84.30
C LYS A 254 -58.34 -4.93 82.88
N PRO A 255 -58.05 -6.08 82.26
CA PRO A 255 -57.52 -6.09 80.90
C PRO A 255 -58.59 -5.73 79.87
N ASN A 256 -58.16 -5.00 78.84
CA ASN A 256 -58.89 -4.91 77.58
C ASN A 256 -58.39 -6.01 76.65
N VAL A 257 -59.29 -6.91 76.29
CA VAL A 257 -59.02 -8.09 75.48
C VAL A 257 -59.61 -7.87 74.11
N ARG A 258 -58.77 -7.95 73.07
CA ARG A 258 -59.24 -7.91 71.69
C ARG A 258 -59.42 -9.33 71.16
N ARG A 259 -60.64 -9.66 70.77
CA ARG A 259 -60.96 -10.90 70.06
C ARG A 259 -60.28 -10.89 68.69
N TRP A 260 -59.55 -11.95 68.37
CA TRP A 260 -58.80 -12.04 67.12
C TRP A 260 -59.71 -12.25 65.91
N ASP A 261 -60.79 -12.99 66.10
CA ASP A 261 -61.77 -13.37 65.09
C ASP A 261 -62.72 -12.21 64.72
N THR A 262 -63.23 -11.48 65.72
CA THR A 262 -64.18 -10.38 65.49
C THR A 262 -63.53 -8.98 65.50
N GLY A 263 -62.32 -8.86 66.06
CA GLY A 263 -61.66 -7.58 66.25
C GLY A 263 -62.26 -6.71 67.37
N GLU A 264 -63.34 -7.17 68.02
CA GLU A 264 -64.00 -6.49 69.14
C GLU A 264 -63.10 -6.42 70.37
N VAL A 265 -63.15 -5.30 71.08
CA VAL A 265 -62.42 -5.08 72.34
C VAL A 265 -63.41 -5.16 73.48
N GLN A 266 -63.22 -6.11 74.38
CA GLN A 266 -64.04 -6.30 75.58
C GLN A 266 -63.18 -6.10 76.83
N GLN A 267 -63.72 -5.39 77.82
CA GLN A 267 -63.06 -5.21 79.09
C GLN A 267 -63.45 -6.34 80.04
N PHE A 268 -62.48 -6.90 80.76
CA PHE A 268 -62.71 -7.88 81.81
C PHE A 268 -62.20 -7.33 83.14
N THR A 269 -62.74 -7.82 84.25
CA THR A 269 -62.23 -7.59 85.60
C THR A 269 -61.86 -8.92 86.22
N CYS A 270 -60.59 -9.10 86.53
CA CYS A 270 -60.06 -10.25 87.24
C CYS A 270 -59.79 -9.89 88.70
N ARG A 271 -60.25 -10.77 89.60
CA ARG A 271 -60.06 -10.66 91.05
C ARG A 271 -59.60 -12.00 91.61
N THR A 272 -58.72 -11.97 92.61
CA THR A 272 -58.47 -13.13 93.49
C THR A 272 -58.87 -12.76 94.90
N SER A 273 -59.60 -13.65 95.58
CA SER A 273 -59.96 -13.53 96.99
C SER A 273 -59.52 -14.80 97.72
N ASN A 274 -58.92 -14.64 98.91
CA ASN A 274 -58.44 -15.76 99.73
C ASN A 274 -59.51 -16.85 99.96
N ASP A 275 -60.78 -16.45 100.07
CA ASP A 275 -61.87 -17.36 100.45
C ASP A 275 -62.72 -17.89 99.28
N ARG A 276 -62.59 -17.34 98.06
CA ARG A 276 -63.49 -17.66 96.93
C ARG A 276 -62.80 -18.07 95.63
N GLY A 277 -61.47 -18.09 95.61
CA GLY A 277 -60.72 -18.44 94.41
C GLY A 277 -60.63 -17.28 93.40
N PHE A 278 -60.23 -17.62 92.19
CA PHE A 278 -59.95 -16.69 91.10
C PHE A 278 -61.22 -16.43 90.28
N GLU A 279 -61.64 -15.17 90.16
CA GLU A 279 -62.89 -14.77 89.52
C GLU A 279 -62.63 -13.82 88.34
N VAL A 280 -63.36 -14.02 87.24
CA VAL A 280 -63.33 -13.18 86.04
C VAL A 280 -64.74 -12.73 85.70
N PHE A 281 -64.92 -11.41 85.60
CA PHE A 281 -66.18 -10.77 85.25
C PHE A 281 -66.05 -10.02 83.93
N PRO A 282 -66.98 -10.14 82.98
CA PRO A 282 -67.08 -9.18 81.89
C PRO A 282 -67.40 -7.80 82.48
N GLY A 283 -66.62 -6.79 82.10
CA GLY A 283 -66.89 -5.40 82.47
C GLY A 283 -68.09 -4.88 81.68
N ILE A 284 -69.04 -4.26 82.38
CA ILE A 284 -70.14 -3.49 81.78
C ILE A 284 -69.58 -2.14 81.31
#